data_AF-A0A9D8F250-F1
#
_entry.id   AF-A0A9D8F250-F1
#
_cell.length_a   1.000
_cell.length_b   1.000
_cell.length_c   1.000
_cell.angle_alpha   90.00
_cell.angle_beta   90.00
_cell.angle_gamma   90.00
#
_symmetry.space_group_name_H-M   'P 1'
#
loop_
_entity.id
_entity.type
_entity.pdbx_description
1 polymer ?
#
loop_
_entity_poly.entity_id
_entity_poly.type
_entity_poly.pdbx_seq_one_letter_code
_entity_poly.pdbx_strand_id
1 'polypeptide(L)'
;MPHRHFARALARLLVTALLGGAVAAQTAAPAVTVESTSPAAVPRLAETAARALTELVEWLGPLPVQSITVVDLPWAASTPGKASPGTVATRFRWITPVRDLSAERSLIAELARQFWIAPVTDATAPFHEALVIYTATRAIHRVLEGRHFAAPRYVGGFVSMPVRSLMLSHNPAGRGAPLGEFDEVLHPGDAAWRFASAADGSPARRASVALRTLERMIGWPAMQQALAAVRERAAGSPISPEFFAAVVAEQRGVPLQWFVRDLVRSRDRIDYAVGTVTSSGSNGAIRTAIGIERLGAGVFSGTDRPRDDEPARTIPVMVRFADGSETRAFIDGRDQRSDILIESGSPAATVAVDPDEMVLVDANRMNNGWVADAPSDPVGRRLIASWMVWLQHVILTCTALA
;
A
#
# COMPACT_ATOMS: atom_id res chain seq x y z
N MET A 1 31.70 28.37 -76.85
CA MET A 1 32.28 27.02 -76.89
C MET A 1 32.27 26.45 -75.46
N PRO A 2 31.98 25.15 -75.29
CA PRO A 2 30.89 24.58 -74.45
C PRO A 2 31.45 23.93 -73.16
N HIS A 3 30.73 23.49 -72.10
CA HIS A 3 29.48 22.72 -71.89
C HIS A 3 28.95 23.05 -70.47
N ARG A 4 27.69 23.45 -70.21
CA ARG A 4 26.44 22.67 -70.01
C ARG A 4 26.51 21.45 -69.04
N HIS A 5 25.89 21.61 -67.85
CA HIS A 5 24.81 20.77 -67.25
C HIS A 5 24.96 20.36 -65.75
N PHE A 6 23.90 20.70 -65.00
CA PHE A 6 23.17 19.90 -64.00
C PHE A 6 23.81 19.47 -62.66
N ALA A 7 23.36 20.17 -61.61
CA ALA A 7 22.55 19.63 -60.49
C ALA A 7 23.14 18.58 -59.53
N ARG A 8 23.08 18.94 -58.24
CA ARG A 8 22.65 18.18 -57.05
C ARG A 8 23.65 18.11 -55.89
N ALA A 9 23.05 18.31 -54.71
CA ALA A 9 23.30 17.60 -53.46
C ALA A 9 24.47 18.03 -52.57
N LEU A 10 24.10 18.68 -51.46
CA LEU A 10 24.16 18.06 -50.13
C LEU A 10 25.52 17.45 -49.77
N ALA A 11 26.45 18.26 -49.26
CA ALA A 11 27.54 17.78 -48.41
C ALA A 11 28.31 18.94 -47.75
N ARG A 12 28.42 18.82 -46.42
CA ARG A 12 29.61 19.17 -45.62
C ARG A 12 29.93 20.66 -45.39
N LEU A 13 29.63 21.10 -44.17
CA LEU A 13 30.69 21.60 -43.29
C LEU A 13 30.36 21.26 -41.83
N LEU A 14 30.95 20.13 -41.43
CA LEU A 14 31.18 19.71 -40.05
C LEU A 14 32.11 20.73 -39.36
N VAL A 15 31.70 21.28 -38.23
CA VAL A 15 32.62 21.72 -37.19
C VAL A 15 32.31 20.93 -35.93
N THR A 16 33.25 20.05 -35.63
CA THR A 16 33.33 19.15 -34.51
C THR A 16 33.56 19.93 -33.21
N ALA A 17 32.67 19.80 -32.23
CA ALA A 17 32.97 20.12 -30.83
C ALA A 17 32.88 18.83 -30.03
N LEU A 18 34.03 18.16 -29.91
CA LEU A 18 34.30 17.10 -28.95
C LEU A 18 34.63 17.76 -27.60
N LEU A 19 33.68 17.77 -26.68
CA LEU A 19 33.94 17.84 -25.25
C LEU A 19 33.01 16.83 -24.58
N GLY A 20 33.62 15.78 -24.04
CA GLY A 20 32.95 14.70 -23.35
C GLY A 20 32.23 15.21 -22.11
N GLY A 21 30.91 15.16 -22.16
CA GLY A 21 30.03 15.09 -21.01
C GLY A 21 29.08 13.93 -21.28
N ALA A 22 29.00 12.97 -20.36
CA ALA A 22 28.03 11.89 -20.43
C ALA A 22 26.63 12.50 -20.59
N VAL A 23 26.09 12.45 -21.80
CA VAL A 23 24.68 12.74 -22.04
C VAL A 23 23.93 11.61 -21.35
N ALA A 24 23.38 11.91 -20.18
CA ALA A 24 22.36 11.08 -19.57
C ALA A 24 21.34 10.78 -20.67
N ALA A 25 21.20 9.49 -21.02
CA ALA A 25 20.21 9.05 -21.97
C ALA A 25 18.86 9.56 -21.47
N GLN A 26 18.35 10.60 -22.13
CA GLN A 26 17.02 11.12 -21.89
C GLN A 26 16.09 10.02 -22.39
N THR A 27 15.71 9.12 -21.51
CA THR A 27 14.77 8.04 -21.79
C THR A 27 13.49 8.70 -22.28
N ALA A 28 13.22 8.58 -23.59
CA ALA A 28 11.97 9.01 -24.17
C ALA A 28 10.83 8.41 -23.34
N ALA A 29 9.86 9.25 -22.95
CA ALA A 29 8.69 8.76 -22.24
C ALA A 29 8.04 7.63 -23.05
N PRO A 30 7.62 6.53 -22.42
CA PRO A 30 7.02 5.41 -23.14
C PRO A 30 5.82 5.91 -23.94
N ALA A 31 5.70 5.46 -25.19
CA ALA A 31 4.57 5.83 -26.03
C ALA A 31 3.29 5.23 -25.44
N VAL A 32 2.33 6.08 -25.07
CA VAL A 32 1.02 5.66 -24.56
C VAL A 32 -0.05 5.93 -25.60
N THR A 33 -0.76 4.88 -26.01
CA THR A 33 -1.91 4.97 -26.91
C THR A 33 -3.17 4.62 -26.13
N VAL A 34 -4.25 5.40 -26.29
CA VAL A 34 -5.54 5.13 -25.62
C VAL A 34 -6.58 4.79 -26.67
N GLU A 35 -7.14 3.59 -26.58
CA GLU A 35 -8.24 3.09 -27.41
C GLU A 35 -9.52 3.11 -26.58
N SER A 36 -10.44 4.02 -26.93
CA SER A 36 -11.73 4.13 -26.26
C SER A 36 -12.86 4.43 -27.24
N THR A 37 -14.02 3.85 -26.95
CA THR A 37 -15.29 4.18 -27.62
C THR A 37 -15.95 5.44 -27.05
N SER A 38 -15.46 5.95 -25.92
CA SER A 38 -15.90 7.19 -25.28
C SER A 38 -14.86 8.29 -25.48
N PRO A 39 -15.13 9.29 -26.35
CA PRO A 39 -14.20 10.40 -26.57
C PRO A 39 -13.83 11.18 -25.30
N ALA A 40 -14.76 11.23 -24.32
CA ALA A 40 -14.55 11.87 -23.04
C ALA A 40 -13.56 11.12 -22.11
N ALA A 41 -13.36 9.81 -22.32
CA ALA A 41 -12.44 9.00 -21.52
C ALA A 41 -10.98 9.25 -21.91
N VAL A 42 -10.72 9.42 -23.22
CA VAL A 42 -9.36 9.51 -23.80
C VAL A 42 -8.45 10.52 -23.07
N PRO A 43 -8.79 11.81 -22.93
CA PRO A 43 -7.88 12.77 -22.30
C PRO A 43 -7.62 12.44 -20.83
N ARG A 44 -8.63 11.95 -20.12
CA ARG A 44 -8.57 11.64 -18.69
C ARG A 44 -7.72 10.40 -18.40
N LEU A 45 -7.84 9.36 -19.23
CA LEU A 45 -7.02 8.15 -19.13
C LEU A 45 -5.58 8.43 -19.57
N ALA A 46 -5.37 9.23 -20.61
CA ALA A 46 -4.04 9.62 -21.06
C ALA A 46 -3.28 10.43 -19.99
N GLU A 47 -3.93 11.43 -19.36
CA GLU A 47 -3.33 12.20 -18.26
C GLU A 47 -2.97 11.29 -17.08
N THR A 48 -3.88 10.39 -16.70
CA THR A 48 -3.66 9.45 -15.60
C THR A 48 -2.49 8.52 -15.90
N ALA A 49 -2.41 7.97 -17.11
CA ALA A 49 -1.31 7.12 -17.53
C ALA A 49 0.04 7.85 -17.49
N ALA A 50 0.11 9.08 -18.02
CA ALA A 50 1.32 9.88 -18.01
C ALA A 50 1.83 10.14 -16.57
N ARG A 51 0.92 10.52 -15.66
CA ARG A 51 1.25 10.76 -14.25
C ARG A 51 1.70 9.49 -13.52
N ALA A 52 0.96 8.39 -13.73
CA ALA A 52 1.29 7.11 -13.11
C ALA A 52 2.64 6.58 -13.59
N LEU A 53 2.92 6.65 -14.89
CA LEU A 53 4.19 6.23 -15.47
C LEU A 53 5.34 7.11 -15.00
N THR A 54 5.14 8.41 -14.82
CA THR A 54 6.16 9.30 -14.25
C THR A 54 6.58 8.83 -12.85
N GLU A 55 5.61 8.62 -11.96
CA GLU A 55 5.88 8.15 -10.58
C GLU A 55 6.48 6.73 -10.57
N LEU A 56 5.91 5.80 -11.34
CA LEU A 56 6.39 4.42 -11.37
C LEU A 56 7.80 4.31 -11.97
N VAL A 57 8.13 5.10 -13.00
CA VAL A 57 9.49 5.14 -13.55
C VAL A 57 10.48 5.73 -12.56
N GLU A 58 10.08 6.73 -11.77
CA GLU A 58 10.93 7.25 -10.70
C GLU A 58 11.18 6.21 -9.59
N TRP A 59 10.16 5.41 -9.25
CA TRP A 59 10.25 4.48 -8.12
C TRP A 59 10.96 3.19 -8.47
N LEU A 60 10.64 2.68 -9.65
CA LEU A 60 11.06 1.37 -10.08
C LEU A 60 12.26 1.57 -11.01
N GLY A 61 12.23 2.52 -11.94
CA GLY A 61 13.21 2.70 -13.02
C GLY A 61 12.53 2.49 -14.38
N PRO A 62 13.26 2.23 -15.47
CA PRO A 62 12.66 2.21 -16.81
C PRO A 62 11.59 1.12 -16.95
N LEU A 63 10.55 1.43 -17.73
CA LEU A 63 9.48 0.51 -18.10
C LEU A 63 10.06 -0.62 -18.99
N PRO A 64 9.72 -1.90 -18.75
CA PRO A 64 10.31 -3.02 -19.50
C PRO A 64 9.74 -3.20 -20.91
N VAL A 65 8.66 -2.48 -21.26
CA VAL A 65 8.03 -2.50 -22.58
C VAL A 65 8.21 -1.16 -23.28
N GLN A 66 8.26 -1.18 -24.62
CA GLN A 66 8.51 0.03 -25.44
C GLN A 66 7.31 0.97 -25.52
N SER A 67 6.10 0.43 -25.44
CA SER A 67 4.85 1.16 -25.55
C SER A 67 3.76 0.54 -24.70
N ILE A 68 2.79 1.34 -24.29
CA ILE A 68 1.59 0.90 -23.57
C ILE A 68 0.35 1.28 -24.39
N THR A 69 -0.50 0.29 -24.67
CA THR A 69 -1.85 0.49 -25.18
C THR A 69 -2.83 0.38 -24.03
N VAL A 70 -3.58 1.44 -23.77
CA VAL A 70 -4.69 1.49 -22.81
C VAL A 70 -5.99 1.22 -23.55
N VAL A 71 -6.65 0.13 -23.21
CA VAL A 71 -7.95 -0.26 -23.77
C VAL A 71 -9.05 0.08 -22.78
N ASP A 72 -9.96 0.96 -23.16
CA ASP A 72 -11.18 1.25 -22.41
C ASP A 72 -12.27 0.25 -22.82
N LEU A 73 -12.53 -0.71 -21.92
CA LEU A 73 -13.51 -1.77 -22.14
C LEU A 73 -14.94 -1.20 -22.13
N PRO A 74 -15.86 -1.80 -22.91
CA PRO A 74 -17.28 -1.48 -22.82
C PRO A 74 -17.78 -1.59 -21.38
N TRP A 75 -18.67 -0.69 -20.97
CA TRP A 75 -19.14 -0.62 -19.58
C TRP A 75 -19.77 -1.94 -19.07
N ALA A 76 -20.34 -2.73 -19.98
CA ALA A 76 -20.98 -4.02 -19.70
C ALA A 76 -20.00 -5.22 -19.64
N ALA A 77 -18.72 -5.03 -19.95
CA ALA A 77 -17.71 -6.09 -19.84
C ALA A 77 -17.55 -6.52 -18.37
N SER A 78 -17.38 -7.82 -18.11
CA SER A 78 -17.55 -8.41 -16.78
C SER A 78 -16.49 -8.03 -15.74
N THR A 79 -15.30 -7.57 -16.11
CA THR A 79 -14.29 -7.09 -15.14
C THR A 79 -13.25 -6.17 -15.79
N PRO A 80 -12.95 -4.99 -15.19
CA PRO A 80 -11.82 -4.16 -15.61
C PRO A 80 -10.53 -4.74 -15.01
N GLY A 81 -9.38 -4.13 -15.28
CA GLY A 81 -8.13 -4.56 -14.65
C GLY A 81 -7.60 -5.84 -15.26
N LYS A 82 -7.45 -5.85 -16.59
CA LYS A 82 -6.73 -6.92 -17.29
C LYS A 82 -5.47 -6.34 -17.88
N ALA A 83 -4.36 -7.04 -17.72
CA ALA A 83 -3.10 -6.64 -18.34
C ALA A 83 -2.41 -7.81 -19.03
N SER A 84 -1.70 -7.45 -20.08
CA SER A 84 -0.67 -8.24 -20.73
C SER A 84 0.51 -7.31 -21.04
N PRO A 85 1.71 -7.82 -21.31
CA PRO A 85 2.85 -6.97 -21.64
C PRO A 85 2.50 -5.99 -22.76
N GLY A 86 2.61 -4.69 -22.47
CA GLY A 86 2.31 -3.63 -23.43
C GLY A 86 0.84 -3.26 -23.56
N THR A 87 -0.10 -3.97 -22.92
CA THR A 87 -1.53 -3.69 -23.02
C THR A 87 -2.21 -3.74 -21.66
N VAL A 88 -2.91 -2.68 -21.31
CA VAL A 88 -3.68 -2.57 -20.06
C VAL A 88 -5.13 -2.24 -20.36
N ALA A 89 -6.05 -2.85 -19.65
CA ALA A 89 -7.48 -2.66 -19.83
C ALA A 89 -8.11 -2.07 -18.57
N THR A 90 -8.82 -0.95 -18.76
CA THR A 90 -9.62 -0.30 -17.72
C THR A 90 -11.06 -0.16 -18.20
N ARG A 91 -11.94 0.41 -17.38
CA ARG A 91 -13.34 0.64 -17.75
C ARG A 91 -13.78 2.03 -17.32
N PHE A 92 -14.04 2.89 -18.29
CA PHE A 92 -14.66 4.18 -18.12
C PHE A 92 -16.18 4.08 -18.34
N ARG A 93 -16.98 4.67 -17.45
CA ARG A 93 -18.46 4.63 -17.56
C ARG A 93 -18.99 5.94 -18.16
N TRP A 94 -20.04 5.86 -18.97
CA TRP A 94 -20.66 7.01 -19.67
C TRP A 94 -21.16 8.13 -18.75
N ILE A 95 -21.47 7.83 -17.48
CA ILE A 95 -21.83 8.82 -16.47
C ILE A 95 -20.87 8.67 -15.30
N THR A 96 -19.74 9.36 -15.40
CA THR A 96 -18.68 9.35 -14.38
C THR A 96 -18.39 10.78 -13.96
N PRO A 97 -18.81 11.20 -12.74
CA PRO A 97 -18.42 12.48 -12.18
C PRO A 97 -16.89 12.60 -12.14
N VAL A 98 -16.38 13.83 -12.18
CA VAL A 98 -14.93 14.12 -12.08
C VAL A 98 -14.30 13.52 -10.80
N ARG A 99 -15.10 13.30 -9.75
CA ARG A 99 -14.66 12.76 -8.46
C ARG A 99 -14.72 11.23 -8.35
N ASP A 100 -15.32 10.56 -9.33
CA ASP A 100 -15.32 9.09 -9.38
C ASP A 100 -14.09 8.63 -10.14
N LEU A 101 -13.07 8.23 -9.40
CA LEU A 101 -11.75 7.87 -9.94
C LEU A 101 -11.55 6.35 -10.10
N SER A 102 -12.63 5.56 -10.18
CA SER A 102 -12.55 4.10 -10.29
C SER A 102 -11.78 3.63 -11.53
N ALA A 103 -12.00 4.27 -12.69
CA ALA A 103 -11.28 3.97 -13.92
C ALA A 103 -9.78 4.27 -13.81
N GLU A 104 -9.42 5.38 -13.16
CA GLU A 104 -8.04 5.75 -12.89
C GLU A 104 -7.36 4.80 -11.92
N ARG A 105 -8.03 4.39 -10.84
CA ARG A 105 -7.49 3.38 -9.91
C ARG A 105 -7.16 2.08 -10.64
N SER A 106 -8.09 1.59 -11.44
CA SER A 106 -7.88 0.38 -12.25
C SER A 106 -6.74 0.56 -13.23
N LEU A 107 -6.67 1.70 -13.93
CA LEU A 107 -5.58 1.98 -14.86
C LEU A 107 -4.21 2.03 -14.16
N ILE A 108 -4.11 2.72 -13.03
CA ILE A 108 -2.86 2.81 -12.25
C ILE A 108 -2.42 1.43 -11.77
N ALA A 109 -3.36 0.59 -11.32
CA ALA A 109 -3.06 -0.78 -10.89
C ALA A 109 -2.49 -1.63 -12.02
N GLU A 110 -3.09 -1.57 -13.21
CA GLU A 110 -2.59 -2.33 -14.37
C GLU A 110 -1.27 -1.78 -14.91
N LEU A 111 -1.03 -0.47 -14.83
CA LEU A 111 0.26 0.13 -15.17
C LEU A 111 1.36 -0.31 -14.19
N ALA A 112 1.08 -0.35 -12.88
CA ALA A 112 2.03 -0.86 -11.89
C ALA A 112 2.42 -2.32 -12.17
N ARG A 113 1.47 -3.14 -12.62
CA ARG A 113 1.72 -4.54 -13.02
C ARG A 113 2.73 -4.66 -14.17
N GLN A 114 2.79 -3.69 -15.09
CA GLN A 114 3.75 -3.70 -16.21
C GLN A 114 5.21 -3.63 -15.76
N PHE A 115 5.48 -3.11 -14.55
CA PHE A 115 6.84 -3.06 -14.02
C PHE A 115 7.29 -4.39 -13.40
N TRP A 116 6.37 -5.31 -13.15
CA TRP A 116 6.66 -6.62 -12.57
C TRP A 116 6.55 -7.75 -13.60
N ILE A 117 6.75 -7.47 -14.88
CA ILE A 117 6.78 -8.51 -15.92
C ILE A 117 8.02 -9.39 -15.72
N ALA A 118 7.80 -10.61 -15.23
CA ALA A 118 8.85 -11.59 -14.96
C ALA A 118 8.29 -13.02 -15.08
N PRO A 119 9.13 -14.05 -15.26
CA PRO A 119 8.74 -15.44 -15.12
C PRO A 119 8.26 -15.70 -13.69
N VAL A 120 7.17 -16.46 -13.58
CA VAL A 120 6.55 -16.80 -12.30
C VAL A 120 6.43 -18.32 -12.18
N THR A 121 6.68 -18.84 -10.99
CA THR A 121 6.48 -20.24 -10.60
C THR A 121 5.43 -20.32 -9.51
N ASP A 122 4.83 -21.50 -9.28
CA ASP A 122 3.83 -21.68 -8.21
C ASP A 122 4.35 -21.23 -6.83
N ALA A 123 5.65 -21.43 -6.57
CA ALA A 123 6.29 -21.03 -5.32
C ALA A 123 6.47 -19.49 -5.18
N THR A 124 6.61 -18.77 -6.30
CA THR A 124 6.87 -17.32 -6.31
C THR A 124 5.62 -16.49 -6.62
N ALA A 125 4.59 -17.12 -7.21
CA ALA A 125 3.37 -16.45 -7.65
C ALA A 125 2.69 -15.59 -6.58
N PRO A 126 2.53 -16.03 -5.31
CA PRO A 126 1.87 -15.19 -4.33
C PRO A 126 2.69 -13.95 -3.95
N PHE A 127 4.02 -14.09 -3.88
CA PHE A 127 4.87 -12.95 -3.53
C PHE A 127 5.00 -11.97 -4.70
N HIS A 128 5.03 -12.47 -5.94
CA HIS A 128 4.97 -11.66 -7.14
C HIS A 128 3.69 -10.81 -7.18
N GLU A 129 2.52 -11.43 -6.97
CA GLU A 129 1.25 -10.71 -6.92
C GLU A 129 1.22 -9.71 -5.76
N ALA A 130 1.84 -10.03 -4.62
CA ALA A 130 1.96 -9.11 -3.49
C ALA A 130 2.74 -7.82 -3.83
N LEU A 131 3.82 -7.92 -4.61
CA LEU A 131 4.58 -6.76 -5.09
C LEU A 131 3.71 -5.89 -6.00
N VAL A 132 2.90 -6.51 -6.87
CA VAL A 132 1.95 -5.78 -7.73
C VAL A 132 0.91 -5.06 -6.90
N ILE A 133 0.24 -5.75 -5.96
CA ILE A 133 -0.77 -5.14 -5.07
C ILE A 133 -0.16 -3.97 -4.30
N TYR A 134 1.00 -4.19 -3.67
CA TYR A 134 1.68 -3.19 -2.87
C TYR A 134 2.01 -1.94 -3.70
N THR A 135 2.67 -2.12 -4.85
CA THR A 135 3.05 -0.99 -5.72
C THR A 135 1.85 -0.29 -6.33
N ALA A 136 0.82 -1.02 -6.76
CA ALA A 136 -0.43 -0.48 -7.28
C ALA A 136 -1.14 0.39 -6.24
N THR A 137 -1.35 -0.12 -5.02
CA THR A 137 -1.98 0.64 -3.94
C THR A 137 -1.16 1.90 -3.62
N ARG A 138 0.17 1.80 -3.54
CA ARG A 138 1.04 2.95 -3.28
C ARG A 138 0.96 4.00 -4.37
N ALA A 139 0.95 3.59 -5.63
CA ALA A 139 0.83 4.45 -6.80
C ALA A 139 -0.53 5.17 -6.85
N ILE A 140 -1.63 4.47 -6.55
CA ILE A 140 -2.97 5.06 -6.48
C ILE A 140 -2.99 6.20 -5.45
N HIS A 141 -2.48 5.95 -4.25
CA HIS A 141 -2.43 6.96 -3.19
C HIS A 141 -1.62 8.19 -3.59
N ARG A 142 -0.50 8.01 -4.29
CA ARG A 142 0.34 9.10 -4.76
C ARG A 142 -0.31 9.88 -5.90
N VAL A 143 -0.71 9.19 -6.96
CA VAL A 143 -1.17 9.82 -8.21
C VAL A 143 -2.51 10.53 -7.98
N LEU A 144 -3.37 9.98 -7.12
CA LEU A 144 -4.70 10.51 -6.84
C LEU A 144 -4.78 11.33 -5.55
N GLU A 145 -3.66 11.56 -4.86
CA GLU A 145 -3.54 12.30 -3.61
C GLU A 145 -4.41 13.58 -3.60
N GLY A 146 -5.21 13.77 -2.55
CA GLY A 146 -6.07 14.94 -2.37
C GLY A 146 -7.27 15.05 -3.32
N ARG A 147 -7.45 14.12 -4.26
CA ARG A 147 -8.54 14.13 -5.25
C ARG A 147 -9.45 12.91 -5.16
N HIS A 148 -9.02 11.87 -4.46
CA HIS A 148 -9.76 10.61 -4.37
C HIS A 148 -10.71 10.59 -3.18
N PHE A 149 -12.02 10.62 -3.49
CA PHE A 149 -13.08 10.54 -2.51
C PHE A 149 -13.89 9.25 -2.70
N ALA A 150 -14.58 8.80 -1.64
CA ALA A 150 -15.51 7.69 -1.75
C ALA A 150 -16.62 8.06 -2.74
N ALA A 151 -16.84 7.21 -3.75
CA ALA A 151 -17.85 7.42 -4.78
C ALA A 151 -18.67 6.14 -4.97
N PRO A 152 -19.50 5.76 -3.98
CA PRO A 152 -20.42 4.65 -4.14
C PRO A 152 -21.32 4.86 -5.36
N ARG A 153 -21.58 3.77 -6.08
CA ARG A 153 -22.51 3.77 -7.20
C ARG A 153 -23.77 3.00 -6.85
N TYR A 154 -24.92 3.60 -7.12
CA TYR A 154 -26.26 3.04 -6.91
C TYR A 154 -26.86 2.60 -8.26
N VAL A 155 -28.02 1.93 -8.21
CA VAL A 155 -28.78 1.51 -9.39
C VAL A 155 -27.93 0.64 -10.33
N GLY A 156 -27.44 -0.51 -9.82
CA GLY A 156 -26.60 -1.43 -10.60
C GLY A 156 -25.25 -0.83 -11.06
N GLY A 157 -24.77 0.22 -10.39
CA GLY A 157 -23.52 0.88 -10.73
C GLY A 157 -23.66 2.04 -11.73
N PHE A 158 -24.89 2.47 -12.03
CA PHE A 158 -25.16 3.53 -13.01
C PHE A 158 -24.91 4.93 -12.43
N VAL A 159 -25.45 5.22 -11.24
CA VAL A 159 -25.42 6.56 -10.63
C VAL A 159 -24.33 6.63 -9.58
N SER A 160 -23.32 7.49 -9.79
CA SER A 160 -22.22 7.71 -8.83
C SER A 160 -22.51 8.90 -7.91
N MET A 161 -22.34 8.71 -6.59
CA MET A 161 -22.55 9.74 -5.58
C MET A 161 -21.28 9.98 -4.75
N PRO A 162 -20.42 10.94 -5.16
CA PRO A 162 -19.18 11.20 -4.44
C PRO A 162 -19.43 11.85 -3.06
N VAL A 163 -18.90 11.23 -2.01
CA VAL A 163 -18.97 11.67 -0.62
C VAL A 163 -17.72 12.48 -0.28
N ARG A 164 -17.87 13.81 -0.23
CA ARG A 164 -16.75 14.75 -0.07
C ARG A 164 -16.02 14.66 1.28
N SER A 165 -16.71 14.19 2.31
CA SER A 165 -16.15 14.02 3.66
C SER A 165 -15.28 12.78 3.81
N LEU A 166 -15.31 11.86 2.84
CA LEU A 166 -14.59 10.60 2.89
C LEU A 166 -13.50 10.60 1.83
N MET A 167 -12.33 11.13 2.18
CA MET A 167 -11.12 11.03 1.34
C MET A 167 -10.53 9.63 1.47
N LEU A 168 -10.27 8.98 0.34
CA LEU A 168 -9.71 7.62 0.31
C LEU A 168 -8.20 7.63 0.06
N SER A 169 -7.69 8.56 -0.76
CA SER A 169 -6.25 8.72 -0.96
C SER A 169 -5.66 9.79 -0.03
N HIS A 170 -5.04 9.34 1.05
CA HIS A 170 -4.22 10.20 1.91
C HIS A 170 -2.79 10.28 1.42
N ASN A 171 -2.05 11.30 1.86
CA ASN A 171 -0.60 11.37 1.69
C ASN A 171 0.01 10.06 2.21
N PRO A 172 0.58 9.22 1.35
CA PRO A 172 1.06 7.90 1.75
C PRO A 172 2.34 7.96 2.60
N ALA A 173 2.99 9.13 2.71
CA ALA A 173 4.10 9.37 3.64
C ALA A 173 3.64 9.88 5.03
N GLY A 174 2.35 10.15 5.23
CA GLY A 174 1.80 10.59 6.50
C GLY A 174 1.73 9.45 7.54
N ARG A 175 2.12 9.71 8.79
CA ARG A 175 1.95 8.75 9.89
C ARG A 175 0.47 8.47 10.12
N GLY A 176 0.11 7.20 10.31
CA GLY A 176 -1.26 6.78 10.64
C GLY A 176 -2.29 6.90 9.51
N ALA A 177 -1.90 7.26 8.29
CA ALA A 177 -2.81 7.20 7.15
C ALA A 177 -2.94 5.73 6.70
N PRO A 178 -4.10 5.06 6.87
CA PRO A 178 -4.29 3.76 6.27
C PRO A 178 -4.27 3.95 4.75
N LEU A 179 -3.37 3.24 4.06
CA LEU A 179 -3.55 3.06 2.62
C LEU A 179 -4.82 2.23 2.45
N GLY A 180 -5.83 2.85 1.84
CA GLY A 180 -7.11 2.25 1.54
C GLY A 180 -6.93 1.06 0.62
N GLU A 181 -7.83 0.11 0.76
CA GLU A 181 -7.90 -1.03 -0.13
C GLU A 181 -8.86 -0.71 -1.26
N PHE A 182 -8.50 -1.14 -2.46
CA PHE A 182 -9.26 -0.85 -3.67
C PHE A 182 -9.65 -2.15 -4.33
N ASP A 183 -10.94 -2.30 -4.58
CA ASP A 183 -11.49 -3.48 -5.22
C ASP A 183 -10.84 -3.73 -6.58
N GLU A 184 -10.51 -2.68 -7.32
CA GLU A 184 -9.83 -2.80 -8.62
C GLU A 184 -8.40 -3.36 -8.52
N VAL A 185 -7.77 -3.29 -7.35
CA VAL A 185 -6.44 -3.86 -7.07
C VAL A 185 -6.54 -5.29 -6.55
N LEU A 186 -7.54 -5.58 -5.70
CA LEU A 186 -7.70 -6.89 -5.05
C LEU A 186 -8.47 -7.90 -5.92
N HIS A 187 -9.40 -7.41 -6.74
CA HIS A 187 -10.25 -8.20 -7.61
C HIS A 187 -10.15 -7.74 -9.08
N PRO A 188 -8.94 -7.65 -9.67
CA PRO A 188 -8.80 -7.39 -11.10
C PRO A 188 -9.40 -8.56 -11.91
N GLY A 189 -9.78 -8.28 -13.15
CA GLY A 189 -10.29 -9.31 -14.06
C GLY A 189 -9.29 -10.41 -14.33
N ASP A 190 -9.78 -11.63 -14.58
CA ASP A 190 -8.91 -12.76 -14.93
C ASP A 190 -8.10 -12.45 -16.19
N ALA A 191 -6.79 -12.60 -16.06
CA ALA A 191 -5.81 -12.37 -17.11
C ALA A 191 -4.73 -13.45 -17.05
N ALA A 192 -4.13 -13.79 -18.20
CA ALA A 192 -3.10 -14.85 -18.30
C ALA A 192 -1.85 -14.59 -17.43
N TRP A 193 -1.68 -13.35 -16.95
CA TRP A 193 -0.56 -12.90 -16.13
C TRP A 193 -0.86 -12.84 -14.63
N ARG A 194 -2.07 -13.24 -14.21
CA ARG A 194 -2.43 -13.33 -12.80
C ARG A 194 -2.19 -14.77 -12.32
N PHE A 195 -1.09 -14.96 -11.61
CA PHE A 195 -0.66 -16.27 -11.13
C PHE A 195 -1.11 -16.58 -9.69
N ALA A 196 -1.65 -15.60 -8.97
CA ALA A 196 -2.18 -15.78 -7.62
C ALA A 196 -3.42 -14.94 -7.35
N SER A 197 -4.29 -15.45 -6.47
CA SER A 197 -5.44 -14.71 -5.95
C SER A 197 -5.00 -13.65 -4.96
N ALA A 198 -5.66 -12.49 -5.00
CA ALA A 198 -5.51 -11.39 -4.04
C ALA A 198 -6.71 -11.26 -3.11
N ALA A 199 -7.61 -12.27 -3.10
CA ALA A 199 -8.74 -12.33 -2.21
C ALA A 199 -8.33 -12.26 -0.73
N ASP A 200 -9.26 -11.89 0.13
CA ASP A 200 -9.02 -11.78 1.56
C ASP A 200 -8.48 -13.09 2.15
N GLY A 201 -7.44 -12.97 2.98
CA GLY A 201 -6.74 -14.10 3.58
C GLY A 201 -5.79 -14.86 2.63
N SER A 202 -5.75 -14.53 1.33
CA SER A 202 -4.80 -15.17 0.38
C SER A 202 -3.33 -14.89 0.75
N PRO A 203 -2.38 -15.76 0.35
CA PRO A 203 -0.97 -15.52 0.63
C PRO A 203 -0.42 -14.24 -0.01
N ALA A 204 -0.89 -13.87 -1.21
CA ALA A 204 -0.51 -12.62 -1.85
C ALA A 204 -1.00 -11.40 -1.05
N ARG A 205 -2.25 -11.46 -0.56
CA ARG A 205 -2.81 -10.40 0.27
C ARG A 205 -2.00 -10.22 1.57
N ARG A 206 -1.69 -11.31 2.28
CA ARG A 206 -0.87 -11.23 3.50
C ARG A 206 0.52 -10.66 3.23
N ALA A 207 1.20 -11.15 2.18
CA ALA A 207 2.50 -10.64 1.80
C ALA A 207 2.47 -9.15 1.39
N SER A 208 1.37 -8.68 0.78
CA SER A 208 1.22 -7.24 0.45
C SER A 208 1.12 -6.37 1.71
N VAL A 209 0.45 -6.85 2.76
CA VAL A 209 0.40 -6.16 4.06
C VAL A 209 1.75 -6.22 4.75
N ALA A 210 2.46 -7.35 4.65
CA ALA A 210 3.83 -7.48 5.15
C ALA A 210 4.77 -6.44 4.51
N LEU A 211 4.70 -6.25 3.18
CA LEU A 211 5.49 -5.22 2.49
C LEU A 211 5.18 -3.80 3.00
N ARG A 212 3.92 -3.51 3.36
CA ARG A 212 3.54 -2.23 3.98
C ARG A 212 4.08 -2.09 5.40
N THR A 213 4.05 -3.15 6.20
CA THR A 213 4.70 -3.20 7.52
C THR A 213 6.19 -2.91 7.38
N LEU A 214 6.87 -3.55 6.42
CA LEU A 214 8.28 -3.31 6.14
C LEU A 214 8.54 -1.86 5.72
N GLU A 215 7.74 -1.28 4.81
CA GLU A 215 7.85 0.13 4.41
C GLU A 215 7.76 1.06 5.63
N ARG A 216 6.81 0.83 6.55
CA ARG A 216 6.70 1.64 7.75
C ARG A 216 7.98 1.56 8.59
N MET A 217 8.57 0.37 8.72
CA MET A 217 9.80 0.15 9.50
C MET A 217 11.05 0.80 8.89
N ILE A 218 11.25 0.67 7.58
CA ILE A 218 12.49 1.15 6.92
C ILE A 218 12.33 2.54 6.30
N GLY A 219 11.10 3.03 6.17
CA GLY A 219 10.73 4.27 5.51
C GLY A 219 10.62 4.15 3.99
N TRP A 220 9.81 5.03 3.39
CA TRP A 220 9.58 5.07 1.94
C TRP A 220 10.86 5.18 1.09
N PRO A 221 11.83 6.08 1.40
CA PRO A 221 13.03 6.20 0.57
C PRO A 221 13.85 4.90 0.50
N ALA A 222 13.94 4.17 1.60
CA ALA A 222 14.64 2.89 1.64
C ALA A 222 13.86 1.80 0.89
N MET A 223 12.53 1.79 1.03
CA MET A 223 11.67 0.86 0.30
C MET A 223 11.74 1.09 -1.21
N GLN A 224 11.74 2.34 -1.67
CA GLN A 224 11.89 2.70 -3.09
C GLN A 224 13.22 2.18 -3.65
N GLN A 225 14.34 2.42 -2.95
CA GLN A 225 15.66 1.91 -3.34
C GLN A 225 15.70 0.38 -3.40
N ALA A 226 15.03 -0.29 -2.48
CA ALA A 226 14.92 -1.75 -2.48
C ALA A 226 14.12 -2.27 -3.68
N LEU A 227 12.96 -1.68 -4.00
CA LEU A 227 12.13 -2.10 -5.14
C LEU A 227 12.87 -1.92 -6.47
N ALA A 228 13.56 -0.80 -6.65
CA ALA A 228 14.38 -0.53 -7.82
C ALA A 228 15.49 -1.59 -7.97
N ALA A 229 16.25 -1.84 -6.89
CA ALA A 229 17.34 -2.80 -6.91
C ALA A 229 16.88 -4.26 -7.07
N VAL A 230 15.75 -4.64 -6.47
CA VAL A 230 15.16 -5.97 -6.64
C VAL A 230 14.84 -6.21 -8.10
N ARG A 231 14.20 -5.25 -8.78
CA ARG A 231 13.87 -5.41 -10.20
C ARG A 231 15.11 -5.44 -11.08
N GLU A 232 16.05 -4.52 -10.85
CA GLU A 232 17.30 -4.46 -11.59
C GLU A 232 18.07 -5.78 -11.49
N ARG A 233 18.25 -6.29 -10.27
CA ARG A 233 19.00 -7.52 -10.00
C ARG A 233 18.25 -8.78 -10.41
N ALA A 234 16.92 -8.78 -10.34
CA ALA A 234 16.14 -9.91 -10.84
C ALA A 234 16.41 -10.13 -12.34
N ALA A 235 16.61 -9.05 -13.11
CA ALA A 235 16.97 -9.09 -14.52
C ALA A 235 16.10 -10.06 -15.35
N GLY A 236 14.80 -10.12 -15.04
CA GLY A 236 13.86 -11.05 -15.67
C GLY A 236 13.84 -12.47 -15.10
N SER A 237 14.39 -12.69 -13.90
CA SER A 237 14.26 -13.94 -13.14
C SER A 237 13.07 -13.89 -12.17
N PRO A 238 12.53 -15.05 -11.74
CA PRO A 238 11.51 -15.09 -10.69
C PRO A 238 11.96 -14.43 -9.39
N ILE A 239 11.10 -13.62 -8.79
CA ILE A 239 11.37 -12.92 -7.53
C ILE A 239 10.77 -13.72 -6.38
N SER A 240 11.61 -14.37 -5.58
CA SER A 240 11.18 -15.02 -4.34
C SER A 240 11.22 -14.06 -3.14
N PRO A 241 10.47 -14.34 -2.05
CA PRO A 241 10.58 -13.59 -0.81
C PRO A 241 12.02 -13.53 -0.27
N GLU A 242 12.77 -14.62 -0.40
CA GLU A 242 14.15 -14.74 0.09
C GLU A 242 15.10 -13.88 -0.73
N PHE A 243 14.92 -13.87 -2.06
CA PHE A 243 15.66 -12.97 -2.94
C PHE A 243 15.39 -11.51 -2.60
N PHE A 244 14.12 -11.13 -2.45
CA PHE A 244 13.75 -9.77 -2.03
C PHE A 244 14.40 -9.39 -0.69
N ALA A 245 14.29 -10.26 0.32
CA ALA A 245 14.87 -10.03 1.63
C ALA A 245 16.40 -9.93 1.60
N ALA A 246 17.08 -10.73 0.77
CA ALA A 246 18.53 -10.66 0.59
C ALA A 246 18.97 -9.32 -0.02
N VAL A 247 18.27 -8.84 -1.05
CA VAL A 247 18.58 -7.53 -1.69
C VAL A 247 18.39 -6.39 -0.70
N VAL A 248 17.27 -6.39 0.05
CA VAL A 248 17.01 -5.36 1.08
C VAL A 248 18.06 -5.44 2.19
N ALA A 249 18.40 -6.64 2.66
CA ALA A 249 19.35 -6.83 3.74
C ALA A 249 20.75 -6.32 3.37
N GLU A 250 21.20 -6.57 2.14
CA GLU A 250 22.48 -6.08 1.63
C GLU A 250 22.55 -4.55 1.63
N GLN A 251 21.50 -3.87 1.15
CA GLN A 251 21.45 -2.41 1.11
C GLN A 251 21.39 -1.77 2.50
N ARG A 252 20.77 -2.44 3.46
CA ARG A 252 20.53 -1.90 4.81
C ARG A 252 21.57 -2.34 5.83
N GLY A 253 22.37 -3.36 5.53
CA GLY A 253 23.30 -3.98 6.47
C GLY A 253 22.60 -4.70 7.62
N VAL A 254 21.30 -5.02 7.50
CA VAL A 254 20.51 -5.69 8.54
C VAL A 254 19.86 -6.92 7.93
N PRO A 255 20.05 -8.12 8.53
CA PRO A 255 19.38 -9.33 8.05
C PRO A 255 17.85 -9.20 8.13
N LEU A 256 17.19 -9.73 7.09
CA LEU A 256 15.74 -9.62 6.90
C LEU A 256 15.07 -10.99 6.72
N GLN A 257 15.68 -12.05 7.25
CA GLN A 257 15.12 -13.40 7.18
C GLN A 257 13.85 -13.52 8.04
N TRP A 258 13.80 -12.78 9.16
CA TRP A 258 12.63 -12.69 10.02
C TRP A 258 11.40 -12.23 9.24
N PHE A 259 11.52 -11.29 8.30
CA PHE A 259 10.40 -10.79 7.49
C PHE A 259 9.76 -11.91 6.68
N VAL A 260 10.61 -12.71 6.02
CA VAL A 260 10.16 -13.83 5.20
C VAL A 260 9.52 -14.91 6.06
N ARG A 261 10.20 -15.30 7.15
CA ARG A 261 9.73 -16.33 8.08
C ARG A 261 8.41 -15.95 8.75
N ASP A 262 8.38 -14.78 9.38
CA ASP A 262 7.32 -14.36 10.29
C ASP A 262 6.12 -13.78 9.54
N LEU A 263 6.34 -12.97 8.49
CA LEU A 263 5.26 -12.20 7.85
C LEU A 263 4.81 -12.76 6.51
N VAL A 264 5.72 -13.36 5.73
CA VAL A 264 5.40 -13.84 4.37
C VAL A 264 4.99 -15.31 4.38
N ARG A 265 5.80 -16.17 5.01
CA ARG A 265 5.60 -17.62 5.00
C ARG A 265 4.66 -18.12 6.09
N SER A 266 4.68 -17.50 7.27
CA SER A 266 3.78 -17.89 8.36
C SER A 266 2.31 -17.69 7.97
N ARG A 267 1.45 -18.56 8.50
CA ARG A 267 0.00 -18.46 8.41
C ARG A 267 -0.64 -18.14 9.75
N ASP A 268 0.17 -18.08 10.80
CA ASP A 268 -0.31 -17.87 12.14
C ASP A 268 -0.76 -16.42 12.32
N ARG A 269 -1.87 -16.24 13.03
CA ARG A 269 -2.42 -14.91 13.30
C ARG A 269 -1.50 -14.16 14.26
N ILE A 270 -1.11 -12.94 13.89
CA ILE A 270 -0.40 -12.00 14.77
C ILE A 270 -1.45 -11.08 15.41
N ASP A 271 -1.44 -10.96 16.73
CA ASP A 271 -2.45 -10.23 17.52
C ASP A 271 -1.83 -9.86 18.87
N TYR A 272 -1.60 -8.56 19.10
CA TYR A 272 -1.01 -8.03 20.33
C TYR A 272 -2.00 -7.12 21.05
N ALA A 273 -2.36 -7.48 22.27
CA ALA A 273 -3.34 -6.75 23.06
C ALA A 273 -2.72 -6.15 24.33
N VAL A 274 -3.25 -5.00 24.75
CA VAL A 274 -3.05 -4.55 26.13
C VAL A 274 -3.92 -5.42 27.03
N GLY A 275 -3.31 -6.22 27.89
CA GLY A 275 -4.00 -7.14 28.79
C GLY A 275 -4.42 -6.48 30.08
N THR A 276 -3.45 -6.14 30.93
CA THR A 276 -3.70 -5.53 32.25
C THR A 276 -2.94 -4.22 32.40
N VAL A 277 -3.59 -3.21 32.98
CA VAL A 277 -2.93 -1.96 33.37
C VAL A 277 -3.36 -1.65 34.79
N THR A 278 -2.39 -1.58 35.70
CA THR A 278 -2.64 -1.28 37.11
C THR A 278 -1.69 -0.18 37.55
N SER A 279 -2.25 0.91 38.06
CA SER A 279 -1.48 2.00 38.68
C SER A 279 -1.69 1.94 40.18
N SER A 280 -0.61 1.75 40.93
CA SER A 280 -0.64 1.66 42.40
C SER A 280 0.47 2.51 43.01
N GLY A 281 0.16 3.18 44.11
CA GLY A 281 1.10 4.07 44.79
C GLY A 281 0.40 5.22 45.50
N SER A 282 1.13 5.90 46.38
CA SER A 282 0.67 7.09 47.10
C SER A 282 1.84 8.08 47.21
N ASN A 283 1.52 9.36 47.46
CA ASN A 283 2.51 10.44 47.65
C ASN A 283 3.45 10.69 46.45
N GLY A 284 2.90 10.78 45.24
CA GLY A 284 3.63 11.26 44.06
C GLY A 284 4.61 10.27 43.43
N ALA A 285 4.70 9.04 43.93
CA ALA A 285 5.39 7.93 43.30
C ALA A 285 4.37 6.82 42.97
N ILE A 286 3.88 6.83 41.74
CA ILE A 286 2.94 5.84 41.22
C ILE A 286 3.72 4.82 40.39
N ARG A 287 3.47 3.55 40.65
CA ARG A 287 3.97 2.43 39.85
C ARG A 287 2.86 1.94 38.96
N THR A 288 3.06 2.05 37.64
CA THR A 288 2.18 1.49 36.65
C THR A 288 2.78 0.19 36.13
N ALA A 289 2.08 -0.93 36.40
CA ALA A 289 2.38 -2.24 35.82
C ALA A 289 1.45 -2.50 34.63
N ILE A 290 2.03 -2.82 33.48
CA ILE A 290 1.35 -3.03 32.19
C ILE A 290 1.70 -4.43 31.71
N GLY A 291 0.71 -5.30 31.56
CA GLY A 291 0.84 -6.61 30.93
C GLY A 291 0.35 -6.55 29.49
N ILE A 292 1.22 -6.91 28.55
CA ILE A 292 0.91 -7.03 27.12
C ILE A 292 0.91 -8.50 26.74
N GLU A 293 -0.09 -8.91 25.97
CA GLU A 293 -0.31 -10.31 25.60
C GLU A 293 -0.31 -10.49 24.09
N ARG A 294 0.40 -11.53 23.64
CA ARG A 294 0.32 -12.01 22.26
C ARG A 294 -0.76 -13.09 22.21
N LEU A 295 -1.95 -12.71 21.72
CA LEU A 295 -3.13 -13.57 21.68
C LEU A 295 -3.12 -14.53 20.49
N GLY A 296 -2.33 -14.20 19.46
CA GLY A 296 -2.15 -15.02 18.28
C GLY A 296 -0.94 -15.95 18.37
N ALA A 297 -0.97 -17.08 17.66
CA ALA A 297 0.19 -17.97 17.56
C ALA A 297 1.33 -17.37 16.73
N GLY A 298 1.03 -16.38 15.88
CA GLY A 298 2.00 -15.72 15.01
C GLY A 298 2.93 -14.81 15.78
N VAL A 299 4.19 -14.81 15.39
CA VAL A 299 5.26 -14.04 16.03
C VAL A 299 5.65 -12.89 15.11
N PHE A 300 5.79 -11.68 15.65
CA PHE A 300 6.49 -10.58 15.00
C PHE A 300 7.85 -10.39 15.68
N SER A 301 8.91 -10.97 15.12
CA SER A 301 10.24 -10.81 15.71
C SER A 301 10.82 -9.42 15.45
N GLY A 302 10.53 -8.80 14.31
CA GLY A 302 11.12 -7.51 13.90
C GLY A 302 12.65 -7.49 13.71
N THR A 303 13.34 -8.61 13.97
CA THR A 303 14.79 -8.76 13.89
C THR A 303 15.20 -10.24 13.80
N ASP A 304 16.37 -10.49 13.22
CA ASP A 304 17.04 -11.79 13.23
C ASP A 304 18.04 -11.96 14.38
N ARG A 305 18.18 -10.96 15.28
CA ARG A 305 19.03 -11.13 16.47
C ARG A 305 18.59 -12.36 17.26
N PRO A 306 19.52 -13.21 17.72
CA PRO A 306 19.21 -14.31 18.61
C PRO A 306 18.44 -13.83 19.84
N ARG A 307 17.74 -14.77 20.47
CA ARG A 307 17.11 -14.50 21.75
C ARG A 307 18.19 -14.61 22.84
N ASP A 308 18.82 -13.49 23.13
CA ASP A 308 19.78 -13.34 24.22
C ASP A 308 19.05 -12.85 25.49
N ASP A 309 19.78 -12.58 26.58
CA ASP A 309 19.20 -12.13 27.85
C ASP A 309 18.52 -10.74 27.76
N GLU A 310 18.91 -9.89 26.80
CA GLU A 310 18.25 -8.60 26.57
C GLU A 310 17.12 -8.75 25.52
N PRO A 311 15.86 -8.43 25.88
CA PRO A 311 14.74 -8.54 24.95
C PRO A 311 14.89 -7.57 23.78
N ALA A 312 14.53 -8.02 22.58
CA ALA A 312 14.59 -7.16 21.40
C ALA A 312 13.56 -6.03 21.50
N ARG A 313 13.97 -4.79 21.20
CA ARG A 313 13.08 -3.62 21.22
C ARG A 313 12.31 -3.49 19.91
N THR A 314 11.29 -4.33 19.70
CA THR A 314 10.69 -4.51 18.36
C THR A 314 9.34 -3.84 18.21
N ILE A 315 8.48 -3.93 19.23
CA ILE A 315 7.16 -3.29 19.21
C ILE A 315 7.13 -2.14 20.22
N PRO A 316 6.86 -0.90 19.78
CA PRO A 316 6.77 0.24 20.69
C PRO A 316 5.47 0.22 21.49
N VAL A 317 5.54 0.68 22.72
CA VAL A 317 4.39 0.87 23.62
C VAL A 317 4.41 2.31 24.12
N MET A 318 3.33 3.04 23.89
CA MET A 318 3.18 4.41 24.40
C MET A 318 2.28 4.40 25.63
N VAL A 319 2.74 5.06 26.68
CA VAL A 319 1.98 5.30 27.91
C VAL A 319 1.81 6.79 28.07
N ARG A 320 0.57 7.27 28.18
CA ARG A 320 0.25 8.65 28.51
C ARG A 320 -0.32 8.71 29.91
N PHE A 321 0.19 9.61 30.74
CA PHE A 321 -0.23 9.77 32.13
C PHE A 321 -1.28 10.87 32.26
N ALA A 322 -1.98 10.90 33.40
CA ALA A 322 -3.05 11.86 33.67
C ALA A 322 -2.57 13.32 33.70
N ASP A 323 -1.28 13.57 33.95
CA ASP A 323 -0.66 14.91 33.88
C ASP A 323 -0.29 15.33 32.45
N GLY A 324 -0.56 14.48 31.45
CA GLY A 324 -0.20 14.72 30.05
C GLY A 324 1.23 14.34 29.68
N SER A 325 2.05 13.87 30.62
CA SER A 325 3.36 13.31 30.30
C SER A 325 3.24 11.99 29.53
N GLU A 326 4.25 11.69 28.72
CA GLU A 326 4.28 10.49 27.87
C GLU A 326 5.59 9.72 28.07
N THR A 327 5.53 8.40 28.04
CA THR A 327 6.69 7.52 28.08
C THR A 327 6.55 6.44 27.02
N ARG A 328 7.65 6.20 26.29
CA ARG A 328 7.73 5.15 25.27
C ARG A 328 8.58 4.00 25.78
N ALA A 329 7.99 2.82 25.84
CA ALA A 329 8.65 1.56 26.13
C ALA A 329 8.68 0.67 24.87
N PHE A 330 9.34 -0.48 24.97
CA PHE A 330 9.41 -1.47 23.90
C PHE A 330 9.29 -2.87 24.48
N ILE A 331 8.69 -3.77 23.69
CA ILE A 331 8.63 -5.21 23.99
C ILE A 331 9.28 -6.01 22.88
N ASP A 332 9.70 -7.23 23.22
CA ASP A 332 10.05 -8.25 22.23
C ASP A 332 8.77 -8.97 21.79
N GLY A 333 8.35 -8.74 20.54
CA GLY A 333 7.16 -9.38 19.97
C GLY A 333 7.21 -10.91 19.91
N ARG A 334 8.34 -11.56 20.21
CA ARG A 334 8.43 -13.03 20.35
C ARG A 334 7.78 -13.54 21.64
N ASP A 335 7.67 -12.71 22.65
CA ASP A 335 7.12 -13.10 23.94
C ASP A 335 5.61 -13.33 23.85
N GLN A 336 5.13 -14.34 24.59
CA GLN A 336 3.69 -14.54 24.73
C GLN A 336 3.09 -13.50 25.69
N ARG A 337 3.86 -13.09 26.68
CA ARG A 337 3.52 -12.08 27.67
C ARG A 337 4.74 -11.21 27.94
N SER A 338 4.55 -9.90 27.91
CA SER A 338 5.57 -8.92 28.30
C SER A 338 5.00 -8.01 29.38
N ASP A 339 5.69 -7.92 30.51
CA ASP A 339 5.31 -7.02 31.60
C ASP A 339 6.25 -5.80 31.61
N ILE A 340 5.67 -4.59 31.62
CA ILE A 340 6.38 -3.32 31.69
C ILE A 340 6.04 -2.66 33.02
N LEU A 341 7.06 -2.20 33.74
CA LEU A 341 6.91 -1.44 34.97
C LEU A 341 7.45 -0.02 34.77
N ILE A 342 6.64 0.99 35.06
CA ILE A 342 7.02 2.40 34.95
C ILE A 342 6.73 3.10 36.28
N GLU A 343 7.68 3.90 36.76
CA GLU A 343 7.49 4.82 37.88
C GLU A 343 7.18 6.21 37.34
N SER A 344 6.10 6.83 37.82
CA SER A 344 5.59 8.12 37.35
C SER A 344 4.98 8.95 38.48
N GLY A 345 4.81 10.26 38.26
CA GLY A 345 4.13 11.16 39.21
C GLY A 345 2.60 11.05 39.19
N SER A 346 2.05 10.48 38.12
CA SER A 346 0.62 10.43 37.82
C SER A 346 0.23 9.03 37.31
N PRO A 347 -1.01 8.57 37.51
CA PRO A 347 -1.45 7.27 37.00
C PRO A 347 -1.52 7.27 35.47
N ALA A 348 -1.40 6.09 34.87
CA ALA A 348 -1.57 5.94 33.42
C ALA A 348 -3.02 6.25 33.03
N ALA A 349 -3.19 7.13 32.04
CA ALA A 349 -4.47 7.51 31.46
C ALA A 349 -4.75 6.69 30.19
N THR A 350 -3.74 6.49 29.34
CA THR A 350 -3.84 5.62 28.17
C THR A 350 -2.58 4.79 27.96
N VAL A 351 -2.76 3.60 27.40
CA VAL A 351 -1.67 2.73 26.94
C VAL A 351 -2.00 2.29 25.51
N ALA A 352 -1.02 2.36 24.61
CA ALA A 352 -1.18 1.90 23.23
C ALA A 352 0.03 1.07 22.81
N VAL A 353 -0.20 -0.17 22.39
CA VAL A 353 0.76 -1.03 21.70
C VAL A 353 0.77 -0.64 20.23
N ASP A 354 1.95 -0.51 19.66
CA ASP A 354 2.16 -0.06 18.28
C ASP A 354 1.41 1.26 17.94
N PRO A 355 1.68 2.36 18.67
CA PRO A 355 0.97 3.64 18.50
C PRO A 355 1.18 4.28 17.12
N ASP A 356 2.29 3.95 16.44
CA ASP A 356 2.60 4.43 15.09
C ASP A 356 2.03 3.48 14.00
N GLU A 357 1.31 2.43 14.40
CA GLU A 357 0.69 1.41 13.53
C GLU A 357 1.70 0.76 12.56
N MET A 358 2.88 0.42 13.03
CA MET A 358 3.95 -0.17 12.24
C MET A 358 3.58 -1.60 11.80
N VAL A 359 2.95 -2.37 12.69
CA VAL A 359 2.61 -3.79 12.51
C VAL A 359 1.21 -3.92 11.91
N LEU A 360 1.09 -3.58 10.62
CA LEU A 360 -0.19 -3.62 9.91
C LEU A 360 -0.79 -5.03 9.76
N VAL A 361 0.01 -6.07 9.99
CA VAL A 361 -0.40 -7.48 10.00
C VAL A 361 -1.12 -7.90 11.28
N ASP A 362 -1.19 -7.03 12.29
CA ASP A 362 -1.98 -7.27 13.49
C ASP A 362 -3.47 -7.44 13.13
N ALA A 363 -4.03 -8.57 13.56
CA ALA A 363 -5.38 -8.99 13.24
C ALA A 363 -6.47 -8.18 13.95
N ASN A 364 -6.18 -7.57 15.10
CA ASN A 364 -7.18 -6.86 15.88
C ASN A 364 -6.64 -5.60 16.57
N ARG A 365 -6.32 -4.58 15.78
CA ARG A 365 -5.83 -3.30 16.30
C ARG A 365 -6.72 -2.59 17.34
N MET A 366 -7.99 -2.98 17.45
CA MET A 366 -8.90 -2.40 18.44
C MET A 366 -8.58 -2.83 19.88
N ASN A 367 -7.83 -3.92 20.08
CA ASN A 367 -7.40 -4.37 21.41
C ASN A 367 -5.98 -3.88 21.78
N ASN A 368 -5.31 -3.15 20.88
CA ASN A 368 -3.96 -2.61 21.10
C ASN A 368 -3.97 -1.39 22.04
N GLY A 369 -5.14 -0.87 22.40
CA GLY A 369 -5.31 0.31 23.24
C GLY A 369 -6.04 0.02 24.54
N TRP A 370 -5.63 0.72 25.60
CA TRP A 370 -6.32 0.79 26.88
C TRP A 370 -6.48 2.25 27.30
N VAL A 371 -7.62 2.57 27.90
CA VAL A 371 -7.95 3.89 28.45
C VAL A 371 -8.54 3.70 29.84
N ALA A 372 -8.01 4.44 30.83
CA ALA A 372 -8.40 4.31 32.24
C ALA A 372 -9.91 4.49 32.47
N ASP A 373 -10.49 5.51 31.83
CA ASP A 373 -11.91 5.81 31.83
C ASP A 373 -12.51 5.56 30.44
N ALA A 374 -12.41 4.32 29.93
CA ALA A 374 -13.15 3.97 28.73
C ALA A 374 -14.63 4.31 28.97
N PRO A 375 -15.29 5.17 28.15
CA PRO A 375 -16.67 5.57 28.40
C PRO A 375 -17.60 4.35 28.38
N SER A 376 -17.86 3.81 29.56
CA SER A 376 -18.77 2.70 29.75
C SER A 376 -20.17 3.29 29.90
N ASP A 377 -20.65 4.04 28.90
CA ASP A 377 -22.06 4.37 28.84
C ASP A 377 -22.79 3.37 27.91
N PRO A 378 -23.28 2.25 28.45
CA PRO A 378 -24.11 1.32 27.69
C PRO A 378 -25.41 1.95 27.20
N VAL A 379 -25.89 3.02 27.85
CA VAL A 379 -27.12 3.74 27.44
C VAL A 379 -26.86 4.52 26.16
N GLY A 380 -25.79 5.31 26.09
CA GLY A 380 -25.38 6.02 24.88
C GLY A 380 -25.14 5.08 23.69
N ARG A 381 -24.47 3.94 23.91
CA ARG A 381 -24.26 2.92 22.87
C ARG A 381 -25.57 2.34 22.33
N ARG A 382 -26.51 2.00 23.23
CA ARG A 382 -27.82 1.50 22.84
C ARG A 382 -28.62 2.55 22.07
N LEU A 383 -28.57 3.82 22.51
CA LEU A 383 -29.27 4.92 21.86
C LEU A 383 -28.75 5.16 20.43
N ILE A 384 -27.43 5.14 20.24
CA ILE A 384 -26.78 5.27 18.93
C ILE A 384 -27.14 4.07 18.03
N ALA A 385 -27.10 2.84 18.56
CA ALA A 385 -27.49 1.65 17.81
C ALA A 385 -28.96 1.69 17.39
N SER A 386 -29.86 2.11 18.28
CA SER A 386 -31.29 2.29 17.95
C SER A 386 -31.50 3.37 16.88
N TRP A 387 -30.75 4.49 16.97
CA TRP A 387 -30.77 5.53 15.94
C TRP A 387 -30.28 5.03 14.59
N MET A 388 -29.19 4.27 14.55
CA MET A 388 -28.62 3.67 13.34
C MET A 388 -29.60 2.69 12.67
N VAL A 389 -30.25 1.83 13.46
CA VAL A 389 -31.27 0.90 12.96
C VAL A 389 -32.46 1.66 12.38
N TRP A 390 -32.91 2.73 13.05
CA TRP A 390 -33.98 3.57 12.53
C TRP A 390 -33.58 4.24 11.21
N LEU A 391 -32.39 4.82 11.14
CA LEU A 391 -31.86 5.45 9.93
C LEU A 391 -31.74 4.46 8.77
N GLN A 392 -31.26 3.24 9.03
CA GLN A 392 -31.20 2.17 8.05
C GLN A 392 -32.58 1.84 7.48
N HIS A 393 -33.61 1.72 8.33
CA HIS A 393 -34.98 1.46 7.89
C HIS A 393 -35.52 2.60 7.02
N VAL A 394 -35.26 3.85 7.37
CA VAL A 394 -35.68 5.01 6.56
C VAL A 394 -35.03 4.94 5.19
N ILE A 395 -33.72 4.69 5.12
CA ILE A 395 -33.00 4.56 3.84
C ILE A 395 -33.60 3.43 3.00
N LEU A 396 -33.78 2.23 3.57
CA LEU A 396 -34.36 1.08 2.88
C LEU A 396 -35.78 1.36 2.37
N THR A 397 -36.59 2.06 3.16
CA THR A 397 -37.97 2.42 2.80
C THR A 397 -38.00 3.44 1.68
N CYS A 398 -37.14 4.47 1.73
CA CYS A 398 -37.01 5.45 0.64
C CYS A 398 -36.51 4.81 -0.66
N THR A 399 -35.63 3.80 -0.58
CA THR A 399 -35.17 3.06 -1.77
C THR A 399 -36.19 2.06 -2.33
N ALA A 400 -37.21 1.67 -1.56
CA ALA A 400 -38.27 0.77 -2.02
C ALA A 400 -39.44 1.52 -2.69
N LEU A 401 -39.55 2.84 -2.46
CA LEU A 401 -40.61 3.70 -2.98
C LEU A 401 -40.20 4.55 -4.20
N ALA A 402 -38.92 4.48 -4.60
CA ALA A 402 -38.37 5.09 -5.81
C ALA A 402 -37.99 3.99 -6.81
#